data_AF-A0A7W8LFZ3-F1
#
_entry.id   AF-A0A7W8LFZ3-F1
#
_cell.length_a   1.000
_cell.length_b   1.000
_cell.length_c   1.000
_cell.angle_alpha   90.00
_cell.angle_beta   90.00
_cell.angle_gamma   90.00
#
_symmetry.space_group_name_H-M   'P 1'
#
loop_
_entity.id
_entity.type
_entity.pdbx_description
1 polymer ?
#
loop_
_entity_poly.entity_id
_entity_poly.type
_entity_poly.pdbx_seq_one_letter_code
_entity_poly.pdbx_strand_id
1 'polypeptide(L)'
;MNTDRTRDIAAMLLRAARRKRLVSYQELHALFGRDEPLQSRYRALADAARSLSDCASLDYGCLMSLDNGLPGDDFFNRFRHDRPHEYEKVMGFGSAGRSTIKKRLIADAERLRVFEHASQTEANGNAANALCPYAASKCT
;
A
#
# COMPACT_ATOMS: atom_id res chain seq x y z
N MET A 1 -1.57 -17.32 -12.29
CA MET A 1 -0.82 -16.34 -11.48
C MET A 1 -1.30 -14.97 -11.95
N ASN A 2 -2.06 -14.22 -11.13
CA ASN A 2 -2.68 -12.94 -11.50
C ASN A 2 -1.67 -11.78 -11.44
N THR A 3 -0.50 -11.94 -12.07
CA THR A 3 0.62 -10.99 -12.01
C THR A 3 0.26 -9.62 -12.58
N ASP A 4 -0.60 -9.57 -13.59
CA ASP A 4 -1.06 -8.32 -14.18
C ASP A 4 -1.91 -7.51 -13.18
N ARG A 5 -2.83 -8.17 -12.46
CA ARG A 5 -3.66 -7.51 -11.43
C ARG A 5 -2.81 -7.01 -10.27
N THR A 6 -1.84 -7.80 -9.83
CA THR A 6 -0.90 -7.37 -8.80
C THR A 6 -0.16 -6.10 -9.22
N ARG A 7 0.28 -6.02 -10.47
CA ARG A 7 0.95 -4.84 -11.03
C ARG A 7 0.02 -3.63 -11.12
N ASP A 8 -1.23 -3.82 -11.55
CA ASP A 8 -2.24 -2.77 -11.62
C ASP A 8 -2.55 -2.18 -10.23
N ILE A 9 -2.70 -3.05 -9.24
CA ILE A 9 -2.94 -2.66 -7.85
C ILE A 9 -1.73 -1.91 -7.30
N ALA A 10 -0.51 -2.41 -7.52
CA ALA A 10 0.71 -1.74 -7.10
C ALA A 10 0.82 -0.33 -7.72
N ALA A 11 0.55 -0.20 -9.03
CA ALA A 11 0.53 1.09 -9.70
C ALA A 11 -0.58 2.02 -9.18
N MET A 12 -1.75 1.48 -8.82
CA MET A 12 -2.83 2.24 -8.20
C MET A 12 -2.42 2.78 -6.82
N LEU A 13 -1.88 1.92 -5.95
CA LEU A 13 -1.42 2.28 -4.60
C LEU A 13 -0.28 3.29 -4.65
N LEU A 14 0.70 3.10 -5.54
CA LEU A 14 1.80 4.04 -5.70
C LEU A 14 1.33 5.42 -6.18
N ARG A 15 0.40 5.46 -7.15
CA ARG A 15 -0.23 6.71 -7.61
C ARG A 15 -1.02 7.38 -6.49
N ALA A 16 -1.73 6.61 -5.67
CA ALA A 16 -2.46 7.13 -4.53
C ALA A 16 -1.51 7.73 -3.49
N ALA A 17 -0.41 7.05 -3.18
CA ALA A 17 0.62 7.51 -2.27
C ALA A 17 1.23 8.84 -2.71
N ARG A 18 1.63 8.96 -3.98
CA ARG A 18 2.19 10.20 -4.54
C ARG A 18 1.23 11.38 -4.46
N ARG A 19 -0.06 11.12 -4.68
CA ARG A 19 -1.13 12.12 -4.58
C ARG A 19 -1.63 12.34 -3.15
N LYS A 20 -1.05 11.67 -2.14
CA LYS A 20 -1.48 11.69 -0.74
C LYS A 20 -2.98 11.42 -0.58
N ARG A 21 -3.53 10.50 -1.37
CA ARG A 21 -4.94 10.09 -1.32
C ARG A 21 -5.10 8.65 -0.82
N LEU A 22 -6.31 8.33 -0.40
CA LEU A 22 -6.73 6.98 -0.09
C LEU A 22 -7.37 6.29 -1.30
N VAL A 23 -7.49 4.97 -1.21
CA VAL A 23 -8.12 4.10 -2.21
C VAL A 23 -9.26 3.35 -1.54
N SER A 24 -10.44 3.40 -2.15
CA SER A 24 -11.61 2.66 -1.68
C SER A 24 -11.51 1.17 -2.03
N TYR A 25 -12.16 0.31 -1.24
CA TYR A 25 -12.31 -1.10 -1.60
C TYR A 25 -13.13 -1.31 -2.88
N GLN A 26 -14.01 -0.36 -3.24
CA GLN A 26 -14.72 -0.37 -4.50
C GLN A 26 -13.77 -0.21 -5.69
N GLU A 27 -12.81 0.71 -5.63
CA GLU A 27 -11.76 0.85 -6.66
C GLU A 27 -10.94 -0.44 -6.82
N LEU A 28 -10.60 -1.11 -5.71
CA LEU A 28 -9.91 -2.40 -5.76
C LEU A 28 -10.78 -3.46 -6.43
N HIS A 29 -12.04 -3.61 -6.02
CA HIS A 29 -12.94 -4.63 -6.53
C HIS A 29 -13.30 -4.43 -8.01
N ALA A 30 -13.28 -3.19 -8.50
CA ALA A 30 -13.46 -2.88 -9.93
C ALA A 30 -12.35 -3.45 -10.82
N LEU A 31 -11.18 -3.78 -10.25
CA LEU A 31 -10.09 -4.44 -10.97
C LEU A 31 -10.31 -5.96 -11.12
N PHE A 32 -11.40 -6.53 -10.63
CA PHE A 32 -11.64 -7.97 -10.69
C PHE A 32 -12.96 -8.28 -11.38
N GLY A 33 -13.03 -9.45 -12.02
CA GLY A 33 -14.29 -9.99 -12.55
C GLY A 33 -15.30 -10.24 -11.43
N ARG A 34 -16.60 -10.21 -11.77
CA ARG A 34 -17.69 -10.40 -10.80
C ARG A 34 -17.57 -11.73 -10.04
N ASP A 35 -17.13 -12.78 -10.71
CA ASP A 35 -17.05 -14.15 -10.20
C ASP A 35 -15.71 -14.48 -9.51
N GLU A 36 -14.78 -13.52 -9.44
CA GLU A 36 -13.49 -13.79 -8.79
C GLU A 36 -13.64 -13.86 -7.26
N PRO A 37 -13.16 -14.94 -6.61
CA PRO A 37 -13.26 -15.09 -5.16
C PRO A 37 -12.60 -13.95 -4.40
N LEU A 38 -13.26 -13.51 -3.33
CA LEU A 38 -12.78 -12.40 -2.50
C LEU A 38 -11.36 -12.64 -1.95
N GLN A 39 -11.05 -13.88 -1.56
CA GLN A 39 -9.73 -14.29 -1.09
C GLN A 39 -8.63 -14.04 -2.15
N SER A 40 -8.91 -14.29 -3.42
CA SER A 40 -7.96 -14.04 -4.51
C SER A 40 -7.66 -12.55 -4.68
N ARG A 41 -8.68 -11.69 -4.47
CA ARG A 41 -8.54 -10.23 -4.55
C ARG A 41 -7.64 -9.69 -3.44
N TYR A 42 -7.87 -10.13 -2.20
CA TYR A 42 -7.04 -9.74 -1.06
C TYR A 42 -5.62 -10.29 -1.13
N ARG A 43 -5.45 -11.50 -1.69
CA ARG A 43 -4.11 -12.04 -1.95
C ARG A 43 -3.35 -11.19 -2.96
N ALA A 44 -3.99 -10.82 -4.08
CA ALA A 44 -3.37 -9.93 -5.06
C ALA A 44 -3.02 -8.55 -4.48
N LEU A 45 -3.86 -8.02 -3.58
CA LEU A 45 -3.56 -6.80 -2.82
C LEU A 45 -2.33 -6.95 -1.92
N ALA A 46 -2.23 -8.05 -1.16
CA ALA A 46 -1.10 -8.31 -0.29
C ALA A 46 0.20 -8.48 -1.10
N ASP A 47 0.15 -9.21 -2.22
CA ASP A 47 1.29 -9.38 -3.12
C ASP A 47 1.70 -8.05 -3.78
N ALA A 48 0.73 -7.18 -4.09
CA ALA A 48 1.00 -5.86 -4.66
C ALA A 48 1.68 -4.93 -3.65
N ALA A 49 1.19 -4.91 -2.40
CA ALA A 49 1.82 -4.15 -1.32
C ALA A 49 3.27 -4.60 -1.09
N ARG A 50 3.50 -5.92 -1.04
CA ARG A 50 4.84 -6.50 -0.90
C ARG A 50 5.77 -6.21 -2.07
N SER A 51 5.23 -6.03 -3.28
CA SER A 51 6.03 -5.67 -4.45
C SER A 51 6.53 -4.21 -4.42
N LEU A 52 5.85 -3.33 -3.66
CA LEU A 52 6.23 -1.92 -3.53
C LEU A 52 7.22 -1.70 -2.38
N SER A 53 7.10 -2.46 -1.30
CA SER A 53 7.98 -2.39 -0.14
C SER A 53 7.93 -3.67 0.66
N ASP A 54 8.99 -3.94 1.44
CA ASP A 54 8.96 -5.00 2.44
C ASP A 54 7.96 -4.63 3.55
N CYS A 55 6.93 -5.45 3.76
CA CYS A 55 5.86 -5.23 4.74
C CYS A 55 6.37 -5.16 6.19
N ALA A 56 7.54 -5.75 6.47
CA ALA A 56 8.23 -5.61 7.74
C ALA A 56 8.72 -4.17 8.00
N SER A 57 8.91 -3.38 6.95
CA SER A 57 9.30 -1.96 7.02
C SER A 57 8.13 -1.02 6.76
N LEU A 58 7.30 -1.32 5.76
CA LEU A 58 6.29 -0.42 5.22
C LEU A 58 5.19 -1.22 4.51
N ASP A 59 3.92 -0.94 4.80
CA ASP A 59 2.78 -1.60 4.13
C ASP A 59 1.87 -0.58 3.42
N TYR A 60 1.93 -0.56 2.09
CA TYR A 60 1.05 0.25 1.22
C TYR A 60 -0.44 -0.08 1.36
N GLY A 61 -0.79 -1.20 1.98
CA GLY A 61 -2.16 -1.55 2.35
C GLY A 61 -2.82 -0.54 3.29
N CYS A 62 -2.07 0.32 3.99
CA CYS A 62 -2.61 1.40 4.83
C CYS A 62 -3.38 2.48 4.03
N LEU A 63 -3.18 2.53 2.70
CA LEU A 63 -3.88 3.45 1.81
C LEU A 63 -5.30 2.98 1.46
N MET A 64 -5.58 1.69 1.67
CA MET A 64 -6.93 1.18 1.53
C MET A 64 -7.81 1.77 2.63
N SER A 65 -9.04 2.15 2.26
CA SER A 65 -9.99 2.75 3.17
C SER A 65 -11.37 2.13 2.99
N LEU A 66 -11.95 1.75 4.13
CA LEU A 66 -13.39 1.57 4.28
C LEU A 66 -14.08 2.94 4.38
N ASP A 67 -15.40 2.95 4.44
CA ASP A 67 -16.21 4.18 4.56
C ASP A 67 -15.91 4.97 5.84
N ASN A 68 -15.37 4.31 6.87
CA ASN A 68 -14.98 4.91 8.14
C ASN A 68 -13.56 5.55 8.13
N GLY A 69 -12.88 5.54 6.98
CA GLY A 69 -11.52 6.08 6.83
C GLY A 69 -10.40 5.15 7.29
N LEU A 70 -10.72 3.97 7.82
CA LEU A 70 -9.73 2.99 8.30
C LEU A 70 -9.41 1.94 7.22
N PRO A 71 -8.18 1.41 7.23
CA PRO A 71 -7.86 0.19 6.50
C PRO A 71 -8.71 -0.99 6.98
N GLY A 72 -8.85 -2.00 6.12
CA GLY A 72 -9.47 -3.27 6.51
C GLY A 72 -8.63 -4.04 7.52
N ASP A 73 -9.24 -5.03 8.17
CA ASP A 73 -8.60 -5.80 9.24
C ASP A 73 -7.36 -6.57 8.76
N ASP A 74 -7.29 -6.94 7.49
CA ASP A 74 -6.11 -7.58 6.91
C ASP A 74 -4.84 -6.74 7.07
N PHE A 75 -4.94 -5.41 6.97
CA PHE A 75 -3.79 -4.52 7.21
C PHE A 75 -3.34 -4.61 8.67
N PHE A 76 -4.27 -4.52 9.62
CA PHE A 76 -3.94 -4.58 11.05
C PHE A 76 -3.40 -5.95 11.47
N ASN A 77 -3.90 -7.03 10.84
CA ASN A 77 -3.40 -8.38 11.06
C ASN A 77 -1.95 -8.53 10.58
N ARG A 78 -1.63 -8.02 9.38
CA ARG A 78 -0.25 -8.00 8.88
C ARG A 78 0.66 -7.11 9.73
N PHE A 79 0.23 -5.89 10.04
CA PHE A 79 1.00 -4.97 10.89
C PHE A 79 1.31 -5.60 12.25
N ARG A 80 0.34 -6.28 12.88
CA ARG A 80 0.54 -6.99 14.15
C ARG A 80 1.52 -8.17 14.00
N HIS A 81 1.47 -8.89 12.89
CA HIS A 81 2.34 -10.04 12.65
C HIS A 81 3.79 -9.61 12.36
N ASP A 82 3.97 -8.66 11.45
CA ASP A 82 5.28 -8.22 10.96
C ASP A 82 5.95 -7.25 11.94
N ARG A 83 5.16 -6.43 12.66
CA ARG A 83 5.64 -5.37 13.57
C ARG A 83 4.92 -5.41 14.92
N PRO A 84 5.00 -6.52 15.68
CA PRO A 84 4.29 -6.69 16.93
C PRO A 84 4.64 -5.61 17.97
N HIS A 85 5.91 -5.20 18.05
CA HIS A 85 6.36 -4.18 19.01
C HIS A 85 5.76 -2.79 18.72
N GLU A 86 5.68 -2.37 17.45
CA GLU A 86 5.02 -1.10 17.08
C GLU A 86 3.52 -1.17 17.34
N TYR A 87 2.89 -2.32 17.06
CA TYR A 87 1.48 -2.54 17.34
C TYR A 87 1.19 -2.44 18.84
N GLU A 88 1.97 -3.12 19.68
CA GLU A 88 1.83 -3.12 21.13
C GLU A 88 2.07 -1.74 21.74
N LYS A 89 3.01 -0.96 21.20
CA LYS A 89 3.29 0.41 21.66
C LYS A 89 2.04 1.31 21.57
N VAL A 90 1.22 1.14 20.53
CA VAL A 90 -0.01 1.92 20.35
C VAL A 90 -1.20 1.25 21.03
N MET A 91 -1.36 -0.06 20.84
CA MET A 91 -2.55 -0.81 21.26
C MET A 91 -2.53 -1.18 22.75
N GLY A 92 -1.35 -1.32 23.33
CA GLY A 92 -1.11 -1.91 24.65
C GLY A 92 -0.86 -3.42 24.55
N PHE A 93 -0.04 -3.95 25.45
CA PHE A 93 0.24 -5.39 25.55
C PHE A 93 -1.06 -6.17 25.78
N GLY A 94 -1.24 -7.29 25.08
CA GLY A 94 -2.43 -8.14 25.20
C GLY A 94 -3.73 -7.51 24.68
N SER A 95 -3.66 -6.38 23.96
CA SER A 95 -4.85 -5.70 23.46
C SER A 95 -5.63 -6.55 22.45
N ALA A 96 -6.96 -6.56 22.64
CA ALA A 96 -7.91 -7.19 21.73
C ALA A 96 -8.08 -6.44 20.39
N GLY A 97 -7.37 -5.33 20.18
CA GLY A 97 -7.33 -4.68 18.87
C GLY A 97 -8.54 -3.79 18.53
N ARG A 98 -9.50 -3.59 19.44
CA ARG A 98 -10.83 -3.03 19.11
C ARG A 98 -10.92 -1.50 19.07
N SER A 99 -9.90 -0.78 19.55
CA SER A 99 -9.93 0.69 19.62
C SER A 99 -9.76 1.31 18.23
N THR A 100 -10.81 1.94 17.72
CA THR A 100 -10.81 2.65 16.43
C THR A 100 -9.87 3.85 16.43
N ILE A 101 -9.77 4.57 17.56
CA ILE A 101 -8.85 5.69 17.73
C ILE A 101 -7.40 5.23 17.56
N LYS A 102 -7.02 4.13 18.24
CA LYS A 102 -5.66 3.60 18.16
C LYS A 102 -5.35 2.97 16.79
N LYS A 103 -6.33 2.29 16.17
CA LYS A 103 -6.23 1.84 14.77
C LYS A 103 -5.96 3.00 13.82
N ARG A 104 -6.63 4.15 14.03
CA ARG A 104 -6.39 5.36 13.24
C ARG A 104 -4.97 5.89 13.41
N LEU A 105 -4.45 5.93 14.64
CA LEU A 105 -3.07 6.34 14.88
C LEU A 105 -2.05 5.47 14.14
N ILE A 106 -2.24 4.14 14.14
CA ILE A 106 -1.38 3.21 13.37
C ILE A 106 -1.48 3.51 11.88
N ALA A 107 -2.71 3.61 11.35
CA ALA A 107 -2.94 3.85 9.94
C ALA A 107 -2.34 5.18 9.47
N ASP A 108 -2.52 6.26 10.23
CA ASP A 108 -2.04 7.60 9.86
C ASP A 108 -0.51 7.69 9.93
N ALA A 109 0.11 7.08 10.94
CA ALA A 109 1.57 6.99 11.02
C ALA A 109 2.15 6.21 9.83
N GLU A 110 1.53 5.09 9.46
CA GLU A 110 1.97 4.28 8.33
C GLU A 110 1.78 5.00 7.00
N ARG A 111 0.64 5.70 6.82
CA ARG A 111 0.36 6.52 5.64
C ARG A 111 1.41 7.59 5.43
N LEU A 112 1.85 8.26 6.50
CA LEU A 112 2.89 9.28 6.41
C LEU A 112 4.19 8.70 5.85
N ARG A 113 4.64 7.55 6.38
CA ARG A 113 5.82 6.82 5.88
C ARG A 113 5.66 6.42 4.42
N VAL A 114 4.48 5.95 4.03
CA VAL A 114 4.18 5.54 2.65
C VAL A 114 4.22 6.73 1.69
N PHE A 115 3.71 7.88 2.10
CA PHE A 115 3.77 9.10 1.29
C PHE A 115 5.20 9.60 1.10
N GLU A 116 6.02 9.56 2.16
CA GLU A 116 7.45 9.90 2.07
C GLU A 116 8.19 8.94 1.14
N HIS A 117 8.01 7.63 1.31
CA HIS A 117 8.62 6.62 0.45
C HIS A 117 8.25 6.80 -1.03
N ALA A 118 6.97 7.08 -1.31
CA ALA A 118 6.48 7.31 -2.67
C ALA A 118 7.09 8.59 -3.31
N SER A 119 7.26 9.65 -2.51
CA SER A 119 7.92 10.89 -2.94
C SER A 119 9.39 10.67 -3.27
N GLN A 120 10.11 9.91 -2.45
CA GLN A 120 11.51 9.57 -2.71
C GLN A 120 11.67 8.69 -3.96
N THR A 121 10.74 7.75 -4.16
CA THR A 121 10.73 6.89 -5.36
C THR A 121 10.47 7.72 -6.63
N GLU A 122 9.61 8.73 -6.55
CA GLU A 122 9.38 9.67 -7.66
C GLU A 122 10.62 10.52 -7.93
N ALA A 123 11.24 11.10 -6.90
CA ALA A 123 12.47 11.88 -7.04
C ALA A 123 13.62 11.06 -7.64
N ASN A 124 13.81 9.81 -7.19
CA ASN A 124 14.85 8.92 -7.71
C ASN A 124 14.55 8.44 -9.13
N GLY A 125 13.28 8.16 -9.45
CA GLY A 125 12.87 7.84 -10.82
C GLY A 125 13.04 9.02 -11.77
N ASN A 126 12.77 10.24 -11.31
CA ASN A 126 12.96 11.47 -12.08
C ASN A 126 14.45 11.82 -12.22
N ALA A 127 15.27 11.57 -11.20
CA ALA A 127 16.73 11.74 -11.27
C ALA A 127 17.38 10.74 -12.23
N ALA A 128 16.96 9.47 -12.22
CA ALA A 128 17.40 8.47 -13.19
C ALA A 128 16.99 8.83 -14.63
N ASN A 129 15.82 9.45 -14.81
CA ASN A 129 15.34 9.89 -16.13
C ASN A 129 15.99 11.21 -16.58
N ALA A 130 16.39 12.08 -15.65
CA ALA A 130 17.10 13.33 -15.92
C ALA A 130 18.59 13.13 -16.25
N LEU A 131 19.19 12.02 -15.83
CA LEU A 131 20.60 11.68 -16.11
C LEU A 131 20.84 11.08 -17.49
N CYS A 132 19.80 10.74 -18.27
CA CYS A 132 19.93 10.22 -19.64
C CYS A 132 18.88 10.77 -20.63
N PRO A 133 18.95 12.05 -21.04
CA PRO A 133 18.10 12.58 -22.12
C PRO A 133 18.64 12.29 -23.55
N TYR A 134 19.77 11.59 -23.71
CA TYR A 134 20.46 11.43 -25.00
C TYR A 134 20.71 9.96 -25.38
N ALA A 135 19.69 9.28 -25.91
CA ALA A 135 19.88 8.05 -26.67
C ALA A 135 18.74 7.82 -27.69
N ALA A 136 18.39 8.86 -28.46
CA ALA A 136 17.57 8.68 -29.66
C ALA A 136 17.87 9.78 -30.68
N SER A 137 19.09 9.78 -31.22
CA SER A 137 19.32 10.46 -32.49
C SER A 137 20.32 9.67 -33.33
N LYS A 138 19.90 9.45 -34.58
CA LYS A 138 20.61 8.84 -35.72
C LYS A 138 20.57 7.31 -35.80
N CYS A 139 19.68 6.82 -36.66
CA CYS A 139 20.11 6.02 -37.80
C CYS A 139 19.32 6.48 -39.03
N THR A 140 20.13 6.77 -40.05
CA THR A 140 19.90 7.22 -41.42
C THR A 140 18.96 6.33 -42.21
#